data_AF-A0A2N2GHT2-F1
#
_entry.id   AF-A0A2N2GHT2-F1
#
_cell.length_a   1.000
_cell.length_b   1.000
_cell.length_c   1.000
_cell.angle_alpha   90.00
_cell.angle_beta   90.00
_cell.angle_gamma   90.00
#
_symmetry.space_group_name_H-M   'P 1'
#
loop_
_entity.id
_entity.type
_entity.pdbx_description
1 polymer ?
#
loop_
_entity_poly.entity_id
_entity_poly.type
_entity_poly.pdbx_seq_one_letter_code
_entity_poly.pdbx_strand_id
1 'polypeptide(L)'
;MLMNKIDEGFNLEPFFSRGKGFNKETIKKTRRFLVVLVMLTLTTILNIFLEQFIQPSSLIFVYLVPAIAGAIYFGTWASVLSFTAGFLIFDFVFVKPYYTLHISNPQDVYNVIVYFTCAILISYLINIVTRQNIFLKDRLNRVYLIEDMSRDLLALIPIEQTYTVQNITFSLRTAVFNQLGQLTLRYAKMILDVPSLVFFREDDGTLKVCAKSSVDLELTEQDNAAANWTFANGEVSGAGTHTYSDNKFYFIPMKYLEGTVGVIGILYNSKDLFPEQQRLLETISNLVTIVATTWMSMKSKGDR
;
A
#
# COMPACT_ATOMS: atom_id res chain seq x y z
N MET A 1 -48.80 -2.83 8.79
CA MET A 1 -48.28 -4.03 9.50
C MET A 1 -47.51 -4.82 8.45
N LEU A 2 -46.22 -5.10 8.69
CA LEU A 2 -45.18 -5.55 7.72
C LEU A 2 -44.32 -4.43 7.12
N MET A 3 -43.71 -3.61 7.98
CA MET A 3 -42.53 -2.83 7.62
C MET A 3 -41.55 -2.88 8.80
N ASN A 4 -41.05 -4.08 9.08
CA ASN A 4 -40.07 -4.30 10.14
C ASN A 4 -39.26 -5.58 9.89
N LYS A 5 -38.39 -5.57 8.87
CA LYS A 5 -37.37 -6.63 8.70
C LYS A 5 -36.25 -6.25 7.73
N ILE A 6 -35.59 -5.11 7.93
CA ILE A 6 -34.23 -4.86 7.38
C ILE A 6 -33.45 -4.03 8.42
N ASP A 7 -33.32 -4.58 9.62
CA ASP A 7 -32.29 -4.20 10.60
C ASP A 7 -31.52 -5.48 10.93
N GLU A 8 -30.83 -6.02 9.93
CA GLU A 8 -29.74 -6.98 10.18
C GLU A 8 -28.43 -6.24 10.01
N GLY A 9 -27.77 -6.05 11.15
CA GLY A 9 -26.63 -5.17 11.32
C GLY A 9 -25.43 -5.62 10.52
N PHE A 10 -24.97 -4.73 9.64
CA PHE A 10 -23.60 -4.73 9.17
C PHE A 10 -22.75 -4.05 10.25
N ASN A 11 -22.35 -4.84 11.26
CA ASN A 11 -21.36 -4.43 12.26
C ASN A 11 -20.01 -4.21 11.57
N LEU A 12 -19.78 -3.01 11.06
CA LEU A 12 -18.45 -2.51 10.77
C LEU A 12 -17.79 -2.19 12.11
N GLU A 13 -16.88 -3.06 12.56
CA GLU A 13 -16.00 -2.74 13.67
C GLU A 13 -15.31 -1.39 13.40
N PRO A 14 -15.30 -0.46 14.36
CA PRO A 14 -14.63 0.81 14.19
C PRO A 14 -13.11 0.57 14.13
N PHE A 15 -12.49 0.94 13.00
CA PHE A 15 -11.04 0.83 12.74
C PHE A 15 -10.17 1.72 13.64
N PHE A 16 -10.75 2.37 14.66
CA PHE A 16 -10.04 3.14 15.68
C PHE A 16 -10.08 2.43 17.04
N SER A 17 -9.26 1.39 17.19
CA SER A 17 -8.72 0.99 18.51
C SER A 17 -7.20 1.13 18.51
N ARG A 18 -6.70 2.36 18.36
CA ARG A 18 -5.28 2.68 18.58
C ARG A 18 -5.03 2.76 20.08
N GLY A 19 -4.92 1.60 20.71
CA GLY A 19 -4.75 1.52 22.17
C GLY A 19 -4.65 0.11 22.73
N LYS A 20 -3.89 -0.80 22.10
CA LYS A 20 -3.44 -2.10 22.67
C LYS A 20 -2.40 -2.83 21.80
N GLY A 21 -1.54 -2.07 21.09
CA GLY A 21 -0.53 -2.62 20.17
C GLY A 21 0.73 -3.21 20.83
N PHE A 22 0.99 -2.89 22.10
CA PHE A 22 2.26 -3.29 22.74
C PHE A 22 2.40 -4.80 22.96
N ASN A 23 1.31 -5.57 23.05
CA ASN A 23 1.40 -7.00 23.38
C ASN A 23 1.52 -7.93 22.16
N LYS A 24 0.91 -7.58 21.01
CA LYS A 24 0.96 -8.44 19.79
C LYS A 24 2.33 -8.41 19.09
N GLU A 25 3.03 -7.28 19.09
CA GLU A 25 4.41 -7.24 18.59
C GLU A 25 5.37 -8.03 19.47
N THR A 26 5.21 -7.94 20.79
CA THR A 26 6.05 -8.63 21.77
C THR A 26 5.89 -10.15 21.68
N ILE A 27 4.66 -10.67 21.56
CA ILE A 27 4.40 -12.12 21.37
C ILE A 27 5.01 -12.62 20.05
N LYS A 28 4.91 -11.83 18.98
CA LYS A 28 5.52 -12.17 17.68
C LYS A 28 7.05 -12.15 17.76
N LYS A 29 7.65 -11.23 18.53
CA LYS A 29 9.10 -11.15 18.77
C LYS A 29 9.62 -12.32 19.61
N THR A 30 8.89 -12.72 20.66
CA THR A 30 9.23 -13.88 21.50
C THR A 30 9.20 -15.20 20.71
N ARG A 31 8.20 -15.40 19.85
CA ARG A 31 8.14 -16.60 18.99
C ARG A 31 9.33 -16.69 18.03
N ARG A 32 9.78 -15.55 17.49
CA ARG A 32 10.95 -15.49 16.60
C ARG A 32 12.25 -15.85 17.33
N PHE A 33 12.40 -15.39 18.57
CA PHE A 33 13.54 -15.74 19.42
C PHE A 33 13.60 -17.25 19.70
N LEU A 34 12.44 -17.86 19.97
CA LEU A 34 12.35 -19.30 20.22
C LEU A 34 12.78 -20.12 19.00
N VAL A 35 12.39 -19.72 17.78
CA VAL A 35 12.82 -20.39 16.54
C VAL A 35 14.33 -20.27 16.32
N VAL A 36 14.91 -19.09 16.55
CA VAL A 36 16.37 -18.90 16.44
C VAL A 36 17.12 -19.79 17.44
N LEU A 37 16.61 -19.88 18.67
CA LEU A 37 17.21 -20.71 19.72
C LEU A 37 17.14 -22.20 19.33
N VAL A 38 16.01 -22.67 18.79
CA VAL A 38 15.87 -24.05 18.27
C VAL A 38 16.82 -24.32 17.10
N MET A 39 17.02 -23.36 16.20
CA MET A 39 17.97 -23.54 15.10
C MET A 39 19.42 -23.63 15.61
N LEU A 40 19.80 -22.83 16.61
CA LEU A 40 21.13 -22.88 17.22
C LEU A 40 21.36 -24.19 18.00
N THR A 41 20.37 -24.70 18.71
CA THR A 41 20.49 -25.99 19.42
C THR A 41 20.61 -27.14 18.43
N LEU A 42 19.81 -27.15 17.37
CA LEU A 42 19.90 -28.16 16.30
C LEU A 42 21.27 -28.13 15.62
N THR A 43 21.79 -26.94 15.35
CA THR A 43 23.13 -26.76 14.74
C THR A 43 24.24 -27.25 15.66
N THR A 44 24.12 -27.00 16.97
CA THR A 44 25.09 -27.50 17.96
C THR A 44 25.07 -29.03 18.05
N ILE A 45 23.88 -29.66 18.06
CA ILE A 45 23.75 -31.12 18.05
C ILE A 45 24.40 -31.72 16.79
N LEU A 46 24.17 -31.09 15.64
CA LEU A 46 24.81 -31.49 14.38
C LEU A 46 26.34 -31.36 14.47
N ASN A 47 26.86 -30.27 15.04
CA ASN A 47 28.30 -30.06 15.20
C ASN A 47 28.97 -31.10 16.12
N ILE A 48 28.30 -31.53 17.20
CA ILE A 48 28.80 -32.61 18.07
C ILE A 48 28.96 -33.91 17.26
N PHE A 49 28.04 -34.20 16.35
CA PHE A 49 28.14 -35.37 15.47
C PHE A 49 29.24 -35.21 14.41
N LEU A 50 29.39 -34.00 13.86
CA LEU A 50 30.38 -33.66 12.84
C LEU A 50 31.82 -33.58 13.39
N GLU A 51 32.01 -33.37 14.69
CA GLU A 51 33.32 -33.37 15.34
C GLU A 51 34.07 -34.71 15.15
N GLN A 52 33.35 -35.80 14.88
CA GLN A 52 33.96 -37.10 14.55
C GLN A 52 34.63 -37.15 13.17
N PHE A 53 34.27 -36.24 12.26
CA PHE A 53 34.70 -36.25 10.86
C PHE A 53 35.49 -35.00 10.46
N ILE A 54 35.34 -33.89 11.20
CA ILE A 54 35.85 -32.55 10.83
C ILE A 54 36.73 -32.01 11.96
N GLN A 55 37.80 -31.29 11.61
CA GLN A 55 38.63 -30.61 12.59
C GLN A 55 37.82 -29.58 13.41
N PRO A 56 38.00 -29.50 14.74
CA PRO A 56 37.22 -28.60 15.61
C PRO A 56 37.23 -27.14 15.15
N SER A 57 38.35 -26.69 14.58
CA SER A 57 38.53 -25.32 14.07
C SER A 57 37.60 -24.92 12.93
N SER A 58 37.05 -25.88 12.17
CA SER A 58 36.16 -25.59 11.02
C SER A 58 34.67 -25.64 11.38
N LEU A 59 34.31 -26.13 12.56
CA LEU A 59 32.91 -26.28 12.99
C LEU A 59 32.21 -24.92 13.21
N ILE A 60 32.98 -23.84 13.39
CA ILE A 60 32.46 -22.47 13.52
C ILE A 60 31.65 -22.03 12.29
N PHE A 61 32.03 -22.48 11.09
CA PHE A 61 31.36 -22.08 9.85
C PHE A 61 29.96 -22.68 9.72
N VAL A 62 29.68 -23.80 10.39
CA VAL A 62 28.35 -24.43 10.41
C VAL A 62 27.34 -23.53 11.13
N TYR A 63 27.79 -22.70 12.09
CA TYR A 63 26.95 -21.69 12.75
C TYR A 63 26.53 -20.52 11.83
N LEU A 64 27.06 -20.42 10.61
CA LEU A 64 26.54 -19.48 9.62
C LEU A 64 25.14 -19.89 9.13
N VAL A 65 24.79 -21.18 9.15
CA VAL A 65 23.48 -21.67 8.69
C VAL A 65 22.30 -21.06 9.47
N PRO A 66 22.25 -21.13 10.82
CA PRO A 66 21.18 -20.48 11.58
C PRO A 66 21.22 -18.95 11.46
N ALA A 67 22.39 -18.34 11.26
CA ALA A 67 22.50 -16.89 11.04
C ALA A 67 21.87 -16.46 9.70
N ILE A 68 22.15 -17.18 8.62
CA ILE A 68 21.54 -16.96 7.30
C ILE A 68 20.02 -17.17 7.37
N ALA A 69 19.57 -18.26 7.99
CA ALA A 69 18.15 -18.54 8.15
C ALA A 69 17.45 -17.44 8.98
N GLY A 70 18.05 -17.03 10.10
CA GLY A 70 17.53 -15.95 10.93
C GLY A 70 17.44 -14.61 10.18
N ALA A 71 18.42 -14.31 9.35
CA ALA A 71 18.45 -13.11 8.52
C ALA A 71 17.33 -13.11 7.46
N ILE A 72 17.10 -14.23 6.78
CA ILE A 72 16.05 -14.38 5.76
C ILE A 72 14.65 -14.28 6.37
N TYR A 73 14.41 -14.94 7.50
CA TYR A 73 13.07 -15.04 8.08
C TYR A 73 12.71 -13.89 9.03
N PHE A 74 13.67 -13.35 9.76
CA PHE A 74 13.44 -12.42 10.88
C PHE A 74 14.16 -11.08 10.73
N GLY A 75 15.01 -10.94 9.71
CA GLY A 75 15.71 -9.71 9.38
C GLY A 75 17.08 -9.57 10.05
N THR A 76 17.70 -8.41 9.87
CA THR A 76 19.10 -8.14 10.26
C THR A 76 19.36 -8.29 11.76
N TRP A 77 18.44 -7.88 12.63
CA TRP A 77 18.62 -7.98 14.08
C TRP A 77 18.73 -9.44 14.57
N ALA A 78 18.00 -10.37 13.93
CA ALA A 78 18.05 -11.79 14.27
C ALA A 78 19.31 -12.47 13.74
N SER A 79 19.84 -12.01 12.59
CA SER A 79 21.15 -12.43 12.07
C SER A 79 22.26 -12.13 13.07
N VAL A 80 22.31 -10.87 13.55
CA VAL A 80 23.31 -10.40 14.50
C VAL A 80 23.23 -11.20 15.80
N LEU A 81 22.01 -11.44 16.31
CA LEU A 81 21.82 -12.21 17.54
C LEU A 81 22.25 -13.67 17.37
N SER A 82 21.90 -14.31 16.26
CA SER A 82 22.28 -15.69 15.95
C SER A 82 23.78 -15.84 15.79
N PHE A 83 24.42 -14.84 15.18
CA PHE A 83 25.86 -14.80 14.97
C PHE A 83 26.61 -14.71 16.31
N THR A 84 26.23 -13.75 17.16
CA THR A 84 26.85 -13.55 18.47
C THR A 84 26.63 -14.76 19.38
N ALA A 85 25.41 -15.31 19.38
CA ALA A 85 25.10 -16.51 20.16
C ALA A 85 25.85 -17.74 19.64
N GLY A 86 25.90 -17.94 18.32
CA GLY A 86 26.65 -19.02 17.68
C GLY A 86 28.14 -18.96 17.97
N PHE A 87 28.73 -17.75 17.95
CA PHE A 87 30.12 -17.53 18.36
C PHE A 87 30.35 -17.94 19.82
N LEU A 88 29.53 -17.45 20.75
CA LEU A 88 29.67 -17.79 22.17
C LEU A 88 29.52 -19.30 22.41
N ILE A 89 28.56 -19.94 21.76
CA ILE A 89 28.33 -21.38 21.90
C ILE A 89 29.52 -22.15 21.33
N PHE A 90 30.05 -21.75 20.18
CA PHE A 90 31.21 -22.37 19.57
C PHE A 90 32.46 -22.24 20.45
N ASP A 91 32.76 -21.02 20.90
CA ASP A 91 33.93 -20.74 21.75
C ASP A 91 33.86 -21.53 23.07
N PHE A 92 32.66 -21.64 23.65
CA PHE A 92 32.46 -22.34 24.91
C PHE A 92 32.53 -23.88 24.79
N VAL A 93 32.06 -24.45 23.68
CA VAL A 93 31.88 -25.91 23.53
C VAL A 93 33.02 -26.58 22.75
N PHE A 94 33.63 -25.90 21.76
CA PHE A 94 34.51 -26.55 20.79
C PHE A 94 35.96 -26.03 20.76
N VAL A 95 36.26 -24.90 21.43
CA VAL A 95 37.63 -24.35 21.54
C VAL A 95 38.30 -24.87 22.82
N LYS A 96 39.56 -25.30 22.72
CA LYS A 96 40.34 -25.76 23.88
C LYS A 96 41.03 -24.57 24.57
N PRO A 97 40.98 -24.44 25.91
CA PRO A 97 40.35 -25.36 26.88
C PRO A 97 38.83 -25.23 26.93
N TYR A 98 38.13 -26.37 26.85
CA TYR A 98 36.67 -26.43 26.86
C TYR A 98 36.09 -25.76 28.11
N TYR A 99 34.93 -25.12 27.97
CA TYR A 99 34.20 -24.44 29.05
C TYR A 99 34.87 -23.19 29.64
N THR A 100 35.82 -22.58 28.91
CA THR A 100 36.50 -21.33 29.32
C THR A 100 36.56 -20.34 28.16
N LEU A 101 36.18 -19.08 28.38
CA LEU A 101 36.33 -17.98 27.41
C LEU A 101 37.78 -17.46 27.39
N HIS A 102 38.74 -18.29 26.98
CA HIS A 102 40.15 -17.89 26.94
C HIS A 102 40.83 -18.28 25.63
N ILE A 103 41.08 -17.27 24.80
CA ILE A 103 41.74 -17.42 23.50
C ILE A 103 43.25 -17.52 23.74
N SER A 104 43.76 -18.74 23.86
CA SER A 104 45.20 -18.99 24.04
C SER A 104 45.95 -19.28 22.73
N ASN A 105 45.26 -19.76 21.69
CA ASN A 105 45.90 -20.08 20.40
C ASN A 105 45.70 -18.97 19.36
N PRO A 106 46.75 -18.61 18.59
CA PRO A 106 46.64 -17.62 17.51
C PRO A 106 45.70 -18.06 16.37
N GLN A 107 45.46 -19.36 16.22
CA GLN A 107 44.57 -19.91 15.20
C GLN A 107 43.10 -19.65 15.50
N ASP A 108 42.71 -19.53 16.77
CA ASP A 108 41.34 -19.22 17.17
C ASP A 108 41.00 -17.77 16.83
N VAL A 109 41.96 -16.85 16.99
CA VAL A 109 41.84 -15.44 16.58
C VAL A 109 41.51 -15.31 15.09
N TYR A 110 42.17 -16.10 14.22
CA TYR A 110 41.89 -16.08 12.78
C TYR A 110 40.45 -16.52 12.48
N ASN A 111 39.97 -17.59 13.11
CA ASN A 111 38.61 -18.09 12.91
C ASN A 111 37.56 -17.07 13.36
N VAL A 112 37.79 -16.38 14.48
CA VAL A 112 36.90 -15.28 14.92
C VAL A 112 36.83 -14.19 13.85
N ILE A 113 37.98 -13.71 13.38
CA ILE A 113 38.04 -12.62 12.39
C ILE A 113 37.34 -13.02 11.07
N VAL A 114 37.60 -14.23 10.57
CA VAL A 114 36.98 -14.71 9.31
C VAL A 114 35.49 -14.91 9.50
N TYR A 115 35.04 -15.49 10.62
CA TYR A 115 33.63 -15.69 10.93
C TYR A 115 32.88 -14.35 10.99
N PHE A 116 33.41 -13.35 11.70
CA PHE A 116 32.84 -11.99 11.74
C PHE A 116 32.81 -11.34 10.35
N THR A 117 33.86 -11.50 9.56
CA THR A 117 33.90 -10.96 8.19
C THR A 117 32.84 -11.59 7.30
N CYS A 118 32.72 -12.92 7.31
CA CYS A 118 31.71 -13.65 6.55
C CYS A 118 30.29 -13.25 6.98
N ALA A 119 30.02 -13.08 8.27
CA ALA A 119 28.70 -12.70 8.73
C ALA A 119 28.31 -11.27 8.41
N ILE A 120 29.27 -10.33 8.41
CA ILE A 120 29.06 -8.97 7.93
C ILE A 120 28.70 -9.00 6.43
N LEU A 121 29.48 -9.74 5.62
CA LEU A 121 29.22 -9.87 4.18
C LEU A 121 27.84 -10.49 3.90
N ILE A 122 27.50 -11.57 4.60
CA ILE A 122 26.20 -12.26 4.46
C ILE A 122 25.07 -11.33 4.92
N SER A 123 25.20 -10.66 6.06
CA SER A 123 24.19 -9.72 6.55
C SER A 123 24.00 -8.53 5.61
N TYR A 124 25.08 -8.03 5.02
CA TYR A 124 25.05 -7.00 3.98
C TYR A 124 24.32 -7.49 2.72
N LEU A 125 24.65 -8.69 2.24
CA LEU A 125 24.01 -9.31 1.07
C LEU A 125 22.51 -9.56 1.29
N ILE A 126 22.13 -9.95 2.49
CA ILE A 126 20.72 -10.19 2.82
C ILE A 126 19.96 -8.86 2.94
N ASN A 127 20.59 -7.81 3.48
CA ASN A 127 20.00 -6.48 3.56
C ASN A 127 19.74 -5.90 2.16
N ILE A 128 20.65 -6.09 1.21
CA ILE A 128 20.43 -5.65 -0.18
C ILE A 128 19.31 -6.46 -0.86
N VAL A 129 19.28 -7.79 -0.70
CA VAL A 129 18.24 -8.66 -1.30
C VAL A 129 16.86 -8.41 -0.71
N THR A 130 16.75 -8.19 0.60
CA THR A 130 15.47 -7.90 1.25
C THR A 130 14.96 -6.51 0.90
N ARG A 131 15.82 -5.50 0.72
CA ARG A 131 15.41 -4.19 0.20
C ARG A 131 14.87 -4.29 -1.22
N GLN A 132 15.49 -5.07 -2.11
CA GLN A 132 15.00 -5.27 -3.47
C GLN A 132 13.59 -5.93 -3.50
N ASN A 133 13.31 -6.85 -2.57
CA ASN A 133 11.99 -7.49 -2.47
C ASN A 133 10.86 -6.52 -2.03
N ILE A 134 11.18 -5.50 -1.22
CA ILE A 134 10.19 -4.48 -0.83
C ILE A 134 9.83 -3.60 -2.03
N PHE A 135 10.81 -3.23 -2.87
CA PHE A 135 10.56 -2.48 -4.11
C PHE A 135 9.72 -3.26 -5.14
N LEU A 136 9.87 -4.59 -5.22
CA LEU A 136 9.05 -5.44 -6.09
C LEU A 136 7.61 -5.61 -5.59
N LYS A 137 7.39 -5.70 -4.28
CA LYS A 137 6.03 -5.79 -3.70
C LYS A 137 5.24 -4.51 -3.84
N ASP A 138 5.90 -3.37 -3.76
CA ASP A 138 5.25 -2.08 -3.95
C ASP A 138 4.73 -1.91 -5.38
N ARG A 139 5.42 -2.51 -6.36
CA ARG A 139 4.96 -2.57 -7.77
C ARG A 139 3.72 -3.45 -7.95
N LEU A 140 3.57 -4.52 -7.16
CA LEU A 140 2.45 -5.47 -7.27
C LEU A 140 1.14 -4.92 -6.68
N ASN A 141 1.19 -4.22 -5.54
CA ASN A 141 -0.02 -3.59 -4.96
C ASN A 141 -0.66 -2.54 -5.89
N ARG A 142 0.15 -1.91 -6.76
CA ARG A 142 -0.28 -0.88 -7.71
C ARG A 142 -1.08 -1.46 -8.89
N VAL A 143 -0.74 -2.67 -9.33
CA VAL A 143 -1.48 -3.36 -10.41
C VAL A 143 -2.84 -3.82 -9.88
N TYR A 144 -2.91 -4.33 -8.65
CA TYR A 144 -4.18 -4.73 -8.04
C TYR A 144 -5.15 -3.55 -7.86
N LEU A 145 -4.66 -2.37 -7.46
CA LEU A 145 -5.52 -1.20 -7.29
C LEU A 145 -6.08 -0.72 -8.64
N ILE A 146 -5.26 -0.66 -9.70
CA ILE A 146 -5.72 -0.29 -11.04
C ILE A 146 -6.63 -1.37 -11.64
N GLU A 147 -6.35 -2.65 -11.41
CA GLU A 147 -7.16 -3.78 -11.87
C GLU A 147 -8.53 -3.81 -11.17
N ASP A 148 -8.58 -3.64 -9.85
CA ASP A 148 -9.81 -3.58 -9.06
C ASP A 148 -10.64 -2.34 -9.45
N MET A 149 -10.00 -1.18 -9.58
CA MET A 149 -10.61 0.03 -10.14
C MET A 149 -11.18 -0.21 -11.53
N SER A 150 -10.40 -0.82 -12.43
CA SER A 150 -10.86 -1.11 -13.77
C SER A 150 -12.03 -2.08 -13.76
N ARG A 151 -12.04 -3.13 -12.91
CA ARG A 151 -13.16 -4.07 -12.81
C ARG A 151 -14.43 -3.40 -12.28
N ASP A 152 -14.31 -2.62 -11.21
CA ASP A 152 -15.44 -1.88 -10.63
C ASP A 152 -16.02 -0.86 -11.63
N LEU A 153 -15.15 -0.17 -12.38
CA LEU A 153 -15.56 0.81 -13.37
C LEU A 153 -16.11 0.15 -14.65
N LEU A 154 -15.55 -0.97 -15.10
CA LEU A 154 -16.09 -1.77 -16.21
C LEU A 154 -17.45 -2.38 -15.85
N ALA A 155 -17.69 -2.74 -14.58
CA ALA A 155 -19.00 -3.21 -14.13
C ALA A 155 -20.09 -2.13 -14.23
N LEU A 156 -19.70 -0.86 -14.26
CA LEU A 156 -20.59 0.27 -14.50
C LEU A 156 -20.76 0.58 -16.00
N ILE A 157 -19.95 0.02 -16.89
CA ILE A 157 -20.17 0.15 -18.34
C ILE A 157 -21.33 -0.78 -18.73
N PRO A 158 -22.39 -0.29 -19.39
CA PRO A 158 -23.48 -1.14 -19.84
C PRO A 158 -22.92 -2.15 -20.84
N ILE A 159 -22.99 -3.44 -20.51
CA ILE A 159 -22.77 -4.51 -21.49
C ILE A 159 -23.90 -4.36 -22.50
N GLU A 160 -23.58 -4.30 -23.79
CA GLU A 160 -24.55 -4.18 -24.90
C GLU A 160 -25.43 -5.43 -25.04
N GLN A 161 -26.23 -5.72 -24.02
CA GLN A 161 -27.36 -6.63 -24.11
C GLN A 161 -28.61 -5.77 -24.15
N THR A 162 -29.03 -5.52 -25.39
CA THR A 162 -30.43 -5.43 -25.83
C THR A 162 -31.42 -5.49 -24.68
N TYR A 163 -32.07 -4.39 -24.31
CA TYR A 163 -33.52 -4.35 -24.08
C TYR A 163 -34.02 -2.90 -24.10
N THR A 164 -34.99 -2.67 -24.97
CA THR A 164 -35.94 -1.57 -25.04
C THR A 164 -36.42 -1.11 -23.66
N VAL A 165 -35.97 0.04 -23.16
CA VAL A 165 -36.74 0.79 -22.14
C VAL A 165 -36.53 2.30 -22.31
N GLN A 166 -37.41 2.92 -23.11
CA GLN A 166 -37.45 4.34 -23.45
C GLN A 166 -37.79 5.26 -22.24
N ASN A 167 -38.08 4.75 -21.02
CA ASN A 167 -38.64 5.57 -19.93
C ASN A 167 -37.92 5.49 -18.56
N ILE A 168 -36.70 4.93 -18.46
CA ILE A 168 -35.93 4.86 -17.18
C ILE A 168 -34.55 5.54 -17.29
N THR A 169 -34.39 6.49 -18.22
CA THR A 169 -33.06 7.05 -18.52
C THR A 169 -32.60 8.10 -17.49
N PHE A 170 -33.52 8.81 -16.83
CA PHE A 170 -33.15 9.92 -15.92
C PHE A 170 -32.80 9.45 -14.50
N SER A 171 -33.55 8.50 -13.93
CA SER A 171 -33.33 7.99 -12.56
C SER A 171 -32.11 7.06 -12.47
N LEU A 172 -31.86 6.24 -13.50
CA LEU A 172 -30.66 5.42 -13.54
C LEU A 172 -29.40 6.27 -13.72
N ARG A 173 -29.49 7.38 -14.47
CA ARG A 173 -28.36 8.28 -14.67
C ARG A 173 -27.89 8.91 -13.36
N THR A 174 -28.79 9.53 -12.60
CA THR A 174 -28.43 10.15 -11.32
C THR A 174 -27.89 9.11 -10.33
N ALA A 175 -28.43 7.88 -10.35
CA ALA A 175 -27.90 6.76 -9.56
C ALA A 175 -26.48 6.35 -9.97
N VAL A 176 -26.21 6.21 -11.28
CA VAL A 176 -24.88 5.83 -11.80
C VAL A 176 -23.84 6.93 -11.55
N PHE A 177 -24.16 8.20 -11.79
CA PHE A 177 -23.22 9.30 -11.51
C PHE A 177 -22.93 9.44 -10.01
N ASN A 178 -23.91 9.18 -9.15
CA ASN A 178 -23.68 9.13 -7.70
C ASN A 178 -22.77 7.94 -7.33
N GLN A 179 -23.01 6.74 -7.88
CA GLN A 179 -22.14 5.58 -7.67
C GLN A 179 -20.71 5.82 -8.19
N LEU A 180 -20.55 6.41 -9.37
CA LEU A 180 -19.25 6.80 -9.93
C LEU A 180 -18.54 7.82 -9.03
N GLY A 181 -19.28 8.82 -8.55
CA GLY A 181 -18.77 9.78 -7.58
C GLY A 181 -18.29 9.08 -6.31
N GLN A 182 -19.09 8.20 -5.71
CA GLN A 182 -18.72 7.47 -4.49
C GLN A 182 -17.50 6.57 -4.68
N LEU A 183 -17.39 5.85 -5.80
CA LEU A 183 -16.21 5.04 -6.12
C LEU A 183 -14.97 5.92 -6.28
N THR A 184 -15.10 7.05 -6.98
CA THR A 184 -14.01 8.02 -7.14
C THR A 184 -13.52 8.52 -5.78
N LEU A 185 -14.44 8.86 -4.87
CA LEU A 185 -14.09 9.27 -3.51
C LEU A 185 -13.43 8.15 -2.70
N ARG A 186 -13.91 6.91 -2.81
CA ARG A 186 -13.32 5.74 -2.14
C ARG A 186 -11.87 5.54 -2.56
N TYR A 187 -11.59 5.57 -3.85
CA TYR A 187 -10.23 5.40 -4.37
C TYR A 187 -9.35 6.62 -4.11
N ALA A 188 -9.88 7.84 -4.21
CA ALA A 188 -9.17 9.05 -3.81
C ALA A 188 -8.76 8.99 -2.33
N LYS A 189 -9.66 8.56 -1.44
CA LYS A 189 -9.38 8.35 -0.01
C LYS A 189 -8.29 7.30 0.24
N MET A 190 -8.25 6.25 -0.59
CA MET A 190 -7.22 5.20 -0.48
C MET A 190 -5.83 5.70 -0.89
N ILE A 191 -5.74 6.65 -1.84
CA ILE A 191 -4.47 7.26 -2.26
C ILE A 191 -4.05 8.37 -1.30
N LEU A 192 -4.99 9.21 -0.91
CA LEU A 192 -4.83 10.36 -0.03
C LEU A 192 -5.96 10.33 0.99
N ASP A 193 -5.67 10.07 2.26
CA ASP A 193 -6.67 10.04 3.34
C ASP A 193 -7.13 11.46 3.72
N VAL A 194 -7.73 12.16 2.75
CA VAL A 194 -8.12 13.56 2.82
C VAL A 194 -9.51 13.76 2.23
N PRO A 195 -10.23 14.82 2.62
CA PRO A 195 -11.55 15.12 2.06
C PRO A 195 -11.47 15.37 0.54
N SER A 196 -12.35 14.71 -0.19
CA SER A 196 -12.49 14.84 -1.64
C SER A 196 -13.94 15.04 -2.05
N LEU A 197 -14.14 15.56 -3.25
CA LEU A 197 -15.43 15.89 -3.84
C LEU A 197 -15.37 15.72 -5.36
N VAL A 198 -16.51 15.36 -5.96
CA VAL A 198 -16.60 15.10 -7.40
C VAL A 198 -17.77 15.89 -7.97
N PHE A 199 -17.47 16.60 -9.05
CA PHE A 199 -18.45 17.28 -9.86
C PHE A 199 -18.58 16.63 -11.23
N PHE A 200 -19.80 16.57 -11.76
CA PHE A 200 -20.06 16.22 -13.15
C PHE A 200 -20.87 17.30 -13.84
N ARG A 201 -20.69 17.40 -15.16
CA ARG A 201 -21.47 18.26 -16.02
C ARG A 201 -22.90 17.71 -16.17
N GLU A 202 -23.88 18.58 -15.97
CA GLU A 202 -25.30 18.32 -16.24
C GLU A 202 -25.67 18.70 -17.68
N ASP A 203 -26.89 18.33 -18.10
CA ASP A 203 -27.37 18.56 -19.47
C ASP A 203 -27.47 20.04 -19.84
N ASP A 204 -27.66 20.91 -18.86
CA ASP A 204 -27.70 22.37 -19.00
C ASP A 204 -26.30 23.00 -19.15
N GLY A 205 -25.25 22.17 -19.13
CA GLY A 205 -23.86 22.60 -19.18
C GLY A 205 -23.32 23.09 -17.85
N THR A 206 -24.14 23.08 -16.78
CA THR A 206 -23.70 23.48 -15.45
C THR A 206 -22.95 22.34 -14.75
N LEU A 207 -22.02 22.72 -13.88
CA LEU A 207 -21.26 21.79 -13.08
C LEU A 207 -21.96 21.60 -11.73
N LYS A 208 -22.37 20.37 -11.40
CA LYS A 208 -23.00 20.05 -10.11
C LYS A 208 -22.17 19.06 -9.30
N VAL A 209 -22.24 19.22 -7.99
CA VAL A 209 -21.63 18.28 -7.03
C VAL A 209 -22.42 16.98 -7.05
N CYS A 210 -21.76 15.88 -7.43
CA CYS A 210 -22.38 14.56 -7.45
C CYS A 210 -22.07 13.74 -6.20
N ALA A 211 -20.89 13.93 -5.61
CA ALA A 211 -20.50 13.23 -4.39
C ALA A 211 -19.53 14.05 -3.53
N LYS A 212 -19.62 13.89 -2.22
CA LYS A 212 -18.70 14.46 -1.22
C LYS A 212 -18.24 13.38 -0.26
N SER A 213 -16.95 13.40 0.13
CA SER A 213 -16.40 12.41 1.07
C SER A 213 -16.89 12.60 2.50
N SER A 214 -17.34 13.80 2.87
CA SER A 214 -17.95 14.10 4.16
C SER A 214 -19.18 14.98 3.94
N VAL A 215 -20.24 14.70 4.70
CA VAL A 215 -21.51 15.44 4.64
C VAL A 215 -21.30 16.90 5.09
N ASP A 216 -20.39 17.11 6.05
CA ASP A 216 -20.07 18.42 6.65
C ASP A 216 -19.12 19.29 5.80
N LEU A 217 -18.78 18.87 4.57
CA LEU A 217 -17.90 19.65 3.71
C LEU A 217 -18.69 20.82 3.09
N GLU A 218 -18.59 21.98 3.75
CA GLU A 218 -19.12 23.24 3.24
C GLU A 218 -18.24 23.74 2.08
N LEU A 219 -18.87 23.97 0.93
CA LEU A 219 -18.23 24.54 -0.25
C LEU A 219 -18.42 26.05 -0.24
N THR A 220 -17.34 26.79 -0.32
CA THR A 220 -17.38 28.24 -0.47
C THR A 220 -17.67 28.63 -1.92
N GLU A 221 -18.09 29.88 -2.16
CA GLU A 221 -18.23 30.40 -3.53
C GLU A 221 -16.90 30.36 -4.29
N GLN A 222 -15.79 30.56 -3.59
CA GLN A 222 -14.44 30.47 -4.17
C GLN A 222 -14.10 29.05 -4.63
N ASP A 223 -14.58 28.02 -3.93
CA ASP A 223 -14.42 26.61 -4.31
C ASP A 223 -15.21 26.29 -5.58
N ASN A 224 -16.46 26.75 -5.65
CA ASN A 224 -17.28 26.56 -6.85
C ASN A 224 -16.72 27.34 -8.05
N ALA A 225 -16.18 28.54 -7.84
CA ALA A 225 -15.53 29.33 -8.89
C ALA A 225 -14.28 28.63 -9.44
N ALA A 226 -13.42 28.10 -8.56
CA ALA A 226 -12.23 27.36 -8.95
C ALA A 226 -12.60 26.06 -9.70
N ALA A 227 -13.61 25.32 -9.22
CA ALA A 227 -14.12 24.13 -9.91
C ALA A 227 -14.67 24.46 -11.30
N ASN A 228 -15.48 25.51 -11.44
CA ASN A 228 -16.02 25.96 -12.73
C ASN A 228 -14.92 26.42 -13.69
N TRP A 229 -13.90 27.11 -13.20
CA TRP A 229 -12.75 27.50 -14.03
C TRP A 229 -11.97 26.28 -14.51
N THR A 230 -11.72 25.31 -13.62
CA THR A 230 -11.06 24.03 -13.94
C THR A 230 -11.83 23.27 -15.02
N PHE A 231 -13.16 23.25 -14.90
CA PHE A 231 -14.04 22.64 -15.87
C PHE A 231 -13.98 23.33 -17.24
N ALA A 232 -14.10 24.66 -17.27
CA ALA A 232 -14.15 25.44 -18.51
C ALA A 232 -12.81 25.43 -19.28
N ASN A 233 -11.69 25.55 -18.57
CA ASN A 233 -10.36 25.62 -19.20
C ASN A 233 -9.73 24.23 -19.38
N GLY A 234 -10.25 23.21 -18.68
CA GLY A 234 -9.63 21.90 -18.65
C GLY A 234 -8.21 21.98 -18.10
N GLU A 235 -7.94 22.81 -17.11
CA GLU A 235 -6.62 22.92 -16.49
C GLU A 235 -6.73 22.77 -14.98
N VAL A 236 -5.68 22.27 -14.34
CA VAL A 236 -5.65 22.12 -12.89
C VAL A 236 -5.68 23.49 -12.21
N SER A 237 -6.36 23.61 -11.08
CA SER A 237 -6.41 24.84 -10.30
C SER A 237 -6.43 24.57 -8.81
N GLY A 238 -6.34 25.63 -8.01
CA GLY A 238 -6.44 25.55 -6.57
C GLY A 238 -5.09 25.42 -5.86
N ALA A 239 -5.11 24.77 -4.70
CA ALA A 239 -3.97 24.65 -3.80
C ALA A 239 -2.71 24.11 -4.50
N GLY A 240 -1.64 24.90 -4.48
CA GLY A 240 -0.35 24.53 -5.07
C GLY A 240 -0.17 24.85 -6.56
N THR A 241 -1.21 25.36 -7.22
CA THR A 241 -1.16 25.78 -8.64
C THR A 241 -1.00 27.30 -8.79
N HIS A 242 -0.92 27.79 -10.02
CA HIS A 242 -0.86 29.23 -10.32
C HIS A 242 -2.24 29.92 -10.33
N THR A 243 -3.31 29.16 -10.55
CA THR A 243 -4.68 29.68 -10.70
C THR A 243 -5.51 29.31 -9.48
N TYR A 244 -6.20 30.27 -8.85
CA TYR A 244 -6.91 30.04 -7.58
C TYR A 244 -6.00 29.46 -6.48
N SER A 245 -4.73 29.88 -6.42
CA SER A 245 -3.73 29.37 -5.47
C SER A 245 -4.12 29.47 -3.99
N ASP A 246 -4.99 30.44 -3.66
CA ASP A 246 -5.48 30.69 -2.30
C ASP A 246 -6.57 29.69 -1.88
N ASN A 247 -7.07 28.88 -2.81
CA ASN A 247 -8.02 27.83 -2.51
C ASN A 247 -7.32 26.68 -1.75
N LYS A 248 -8.04 26.04 -0.83
CA LYS A 248 -7.55 24.87 -0.06
C LYS A 248 -7.68 23.57 -0.85
N PHE A 249 -8.59 23.51 -1.82
CA PHE A 249 -8.76 22.37 -2.70
C PHE A 249 -7.82 22.46 -3.89
N TYR A 250 -7.28 21.32 -4.30
CA TYR A 250 -6.67 21.09 -5.60
C TYR A 250 -7.70 20.43 -6.51
N PHE A 251 -7.96 21.06 -7.66
CA PHE A 251 -8.97 20.63 -8.62
C PHE A 251 -8.33 20.03 -9.87
N ILE A 252 -8.79 18.84 -10.25
CA ILE A 252 -8.29 18.03 -11.36
C ILE A 252 -9.43 17.87 -12.40
N PRO A 253 -9.24 18.32 -13.65
CA PRO A 253 -10.24 18.15 -14.70
C PRO A 253 -10.31 16.69 -15.17
N MET A 254 -11.54 16.22 -15.43
CA MET A 254 -11.83 14.95 -16.10
C MET A 254 -12.01 15.21 -17.61
N LYS A 255 -10.95 15.01 -18.40
CA LYS A 255 -10.87 15.41 -19.81
C LYS A 255 -11.19 14.26 -20.77
N TYR A 256 -11.99 14.53 -21.79
CA TYR A 256 -12.28 13.57 -22.87
C TYR A 256 -12.31 14.28 -24.22
N LEU A 257 -11.47 13.84 -25.17
CA LEU A 257 -11.38 14.24 -26.60
C LEU A 257 -11.65 15.73 -26.93
N GLU A 258 -12.90 16.20 -26.80
CA GLU A 258 -13.37 17.54 -27.16
C GLU A 258 -13.83 18.41 -25.97
N GLY A 259 -13.65 17.97 -24.72
CA GLY A 259 -13.98 18.81 -23.57
C GLY A 259 -13.82 18.16 -22.19
N THR A 260 -14.21 18.89 -21.16
CA THR A 260 -14.21 18.42 -19.77
C THR A 260 -15.59 17.86 -19.43
N VAL A 261 -15.66 16.69 -18.80
CA VAL A 261 -16.93 16.06 -18.38
C VAL A 261 -17.24 16.25 -16.89
N GLY A 262 -16.25 16.66 -16.10
CA GLY A 262 -16.39 17.00 -14.70
C GLY A 262 -15.06 17.33 -14.04
N VAL A 263 -15.07 17.49 -12.73
CA VAL A 263 -13.90 17.91 -11.94
C VAL A 263 -13.83 17.11 -10.63
N ILE A 264 -12.63 16.69 -10.26
CA ILE A 264 -12.34 16.08 -8.95
C ILE A 264 -11.66 17.14 -8.09
N GLY A 265 -12.21 17.46 -6.93
CA GLY A 265 -11.60 18.34 -5.93
C GLY A 265 -11.06 17.54 -4.76
N ILE A 266 -9.84 17.85 -4.31
CA ILE A 266 -9.18 17.17 -3.19
C ILE A 266 -8.62 18.24 -2.25
N LEU A 267 -8.91 18.16 -0.95
CA LEU A 267 -8.40 19.10 0.05
C LEU A 267 -6.93 18.80 0.35
N TYR A 268 -6.07 19.12 -0.61
CA TYR A 268 -4.65 18.81 -0.57
C TYR A 268 -3.87 19.81 -1.42
N ASN A 269 -2.63 20.10 -1.04
CA ASN A 269 -1.77 20.98 -1.81
C ASN A 269 -1.02 20.19 -2.88
N SER A 270 -1.12 20.61 -4.15
CA SER A 270 -0.48 19.88 -5.25
C SER A 270 1.04 19.79 -5.14
N LYS A 271 1.69 20.74 -4.44
CA LYS A 271 3.15 20.75 -4.24
C LYS A 271 3.63 19.66 -3.29
N ASP A 272 2.75 19.15 -2.44
CA ASP A 272 3.06 18.10 -1.47
C ASP A 272 2.82 16.69 -2.05
N LEU A 273 2.29 16.59 -3.27
CA LEU A 273 2.06 15.31 -3.95
C LEU A 273 3.38 14.67 -4.36
N PHE A 274 3.56 13.40 -4.00
CA PHE A 274 4.59 12.59 -4.62
C PHE A 274 4.23 12.33 -6.09
N PRO A 275 5.23 12.22 -7.00
CA PRO A 275 4.98 11.95 -8.42
C PRO A 275 4.12 10.71 -8.69
N GLU A 276 4.17 9.74 -7.77
CA GLU A 276 3.34 8.55 -7.81
C GLU A 276 1.86 8.83 -7.49
N GLN A 277 1.58 9.60 -6.45
CA GLN A 277 0.20 9.97 -6.07
C GLN A 277 -0.45 10.77 -7.20
N GLN A 278 0.31 11.67 -7.83
CA GLN A 278 -0.14 12.42 -9.00
C GLN A 278 -0.53 11.49 -10.16
N ARG A 279 0.33 10.51 -10.51
CA ARG A 279 0.03 9.53 -11.58
C ARG A 279 -1.20 8.68 -11.27
N LEU A 280 -1.38 8.28 -10.01
CA LEU A 280 -2.55 7.51 -9.60
C LEU A 280 -3.83 8.34 -9.74
N LEU A 281 -3.81 9.59 -9.24
CA LEU A 281 -4.95 10.51 -9.38
C LEU A 281 -5.30 10.80 -10.85
N GLU A 282 -4.31 10.99 -11.72
CA GLU A 282 -4.51 11.13 -13.17
C GLU A 282 -5.16 9.86 -13.76
N THR A 283 -4.74 8.68 -13.31
CA THR A 283 -5.34 7.40 -13.75
C THR A 283 -6.80 7.28 -13.31
N ILE A 284 -7.12 7.64 -12.05
CA ILE A 284 -8.52 7.69 -11.58
C ILE A 284 -9.34 8.64 -12.44
N SER A 285 -8.84 9.87 -12.64
CA SER A 285 -9.52 10.89 -13.45
C SER A 285 -9.83 10.35 -14.84
N ASN A 286 -8.85 9.71 -15.51
CA ASN A 286 -9.03 9.14 -16.84
C ASN A 286 -10.06 7.99 -16.88
N LEU A 287 -9.99 7.04 -15.94
CA LEU A 287 -10.93 5.91 -15.92
C LEU A 287 -12.36 6.37 -15.64
N VAL A 288 -12.55 7.27 -14.68
CA VAL A 288 -13.86 7.85 -14.36
C VAL A 288 -14.39 8.62 -15.57
N THR A 289 -13.52 9.36 -16.26
CA THR A 289 -13.87 10.07 -17.50
C THR A 289 -14.42 9.12 -18.56
N ILE A 290 -13.78 7.98 -18.80
CA ILE A 290 -14.22 6.99 -19.81
C ILE A 290 -15.62 6.44 -19.49
N VAL A 291 -15.89 6.10 -18.23
CA VAL A 291 -17.22 5.58 -17.86
C VAL A 291 -18.27 6.68 -17.94
N ALA A 292 -17.97 7.87 -17.43
CA ALA A 292 -18.88 9.01 -17.48
C ALA A 292 -19.25 9.38 -18.93
N THR A 293 -18.30 9.41 -19.85
CA THR A 293 -18.54 9.74 -21.26
C THR A 293 -19.40 8.69 -21.96
N THR A 294 -19.19 7.40 -21.64
CA THR A 294 -20.00 6.30 -22.17
C THR A 294 -21.47 6.50 -21.84
N TRP A 295 -21.78 6.78 -20.57
CA TRP A 295 -23.16 7.07 -20.13
C TRP A 295 -23.73 8.37 -20.69
N MET A 296 -22.91 9.41 -20.86
CA MET A 296 -23.35 10.65 -21.52
C MET A 296 -23.70 10.44 -23.00
N SER A 297 -22.94 9.60 -23.72
CA SER A 297 -23.12 9.36 -25.15
C SER A 297 -24.38 8.56 -25.50
N MET A 298 -24.81 7.64 -24.64
CA MET A 298 -26.02 6.83 -24.86
C MET A 298 -27.29 7.68 -24.92
N LYS A 299 -27.34 8.81 -24.22
CA LYS A 299 -28.47 9.74 -24.29
C LYS A 299 -28.63 10.37 -25.67
N SER A 300 -27.53 10.79 -26.30
CA SER A 300 -27.56 11.41 -27.65
C SER A 300 -28.12 10.48 -28.73
N LYS A 301 -28.12 9.16 -28.50
CA LYS A 301 -28.59 8.15 -29.44
C LYS A 301 -30.05 7.74 -29.19
N GLY A 302 -30.60 8.01 -28.02
CA GLY A 302 -32.00 7.74 -27.67
C GLY A 302 -32.97 8.90 -27.91
N ASP A 303 -32.44 10.09 -28.23
CA ASP A 303 -33.19 11.33 -28.52
C ASP A 303 -33.27 11.66 -30.03
N ARG A 304 -32.77 10.77 -30.89
CA ARG A 304 -32.88 10.82 -32.36
C ARG A 304 -33.77 9.68 -32.85
#